data_AF-A0A7S0TJ75-F1
#
_entry.id   AF-A0A7S0TJ75-F1
#
_cell.length_a   1.000
_cell.length_b   1.000
_cell.length_c   1.000
_cell.angle_alpha   90.00
_cell.angle_beta   90.00
_cell.angle_gamma   90.00
#
_symmetry.space_group_name_H-M   'P 1'
#
loop_
_entity.id
_entity.type
_entity.pdbx_description
1 polymer ?
#
loop_
_entity_poly.entity_id
_entity_poly.type
_entity_poly.pdbx_seq_one_letter_code
_entity_poly.pdbx_strand_id
1 'polypeptide(L)'
;GDLVAAGTILHLKQNPQTGDYSALSTDHTDPELSRILVTDKCIQDHYMDSYIRVLRGLNLRKRIVPPSASAYLGSSSPAVTHHHHTRMLCQAVDHDGNFRPCSVCDRDVCDVFILKSDASRASATVHCQQCGLICCVECAPAADSVPDFEKELGATRKLSDHRAVLPSLGTLELQRVCIRCQMSADPC
;
A
#
# COMPACT_ATOMS: atom_id res chain seq x y z
N GLY A 1 3.25 5.91 32.95
CA GLY A 1 3.22 7.08 32.04
C GLY A 1 1.87 7.01 31.40
N ASP A 2 0.94 7.80 31.91
CA ASP A 2 -0.47 7.43 31.89
C ASP A 2 -1.22 8.29 30.88
N LEU A 3 -2.07 7.66 30.07
CA LEU A 3 -2.84 8.32 29.03
C LEU A 3 -4.29 8.47 29.52
N VAL A 4 -4.80 9.70 29.48
CA VAL A 4 -6.21 9.96 29.77
C VAL A 4 -6.94 10.10 28.44
N ALA A 5 -7.91 9.22 28.18
CA ALA A 5 -8.73 9.25 26.98
C ALA A 5 -10.21 9.14 27.36
N ALA A 6 -11.03 10.11 26.94
CA ALA A 6 -12.49 10.12 27.16
C ALA A 6 -12.95 9.87 28.62
N GLY A 7 -12.18 10.35 29.61
CA GLY A 7 -12.50 10.19 31.04
C GLY A 7 -12.04 8.87 31.65
N THR A 8 -11.34 8.02 30.88
CA THR A 8 -10.74 6.77 31.34
C THR A 8 -9.22 6.92 31.40
N ILE A 9 -8.60 6.39 32.46
CA ILE A 9 -7.15 6.44 32.66
C ILE A 9 -6.58 5.11 32.18
N LEU A 10 -5.67 5.16 31.22
CA LEU A 10 -4.90 4.01 30.76
C LEU A 10 -3.49 4.10 31.33
N HIS A 11 -3.14 3.19 32.23
CA HIS A 11 -1.79 3.10 32.79
C HIS A 11 -1.13 1.75 32.47
N LEU A 12 0.18 1.78 32.25
CA LEU A 12 0.98 0.59 31.97
C LEU A 12 1.40 -0.05 33.29
N LYS A 13 0.83 -1.21 33.60
CA LYS A 13 1.17 -1.98 34.80
C LYS A 13 2.03 -3.17 34.43
N GLN A 14 3.18 -3.28 35.08
CA GLN A 14 4.03 -4.46 34.96
C GLN A 14 3.43 -5.59 35.80
N ASN A 15 3.26 -6.76 35.19
CA ASN A 15 2.91 -7.97 35.90
C ASN A 15 4.13 -8.43 36.72
N PRO A 16 4.04 -8.50 38.07
CA PRO A 16 5.19 -8.85 38.90
C PRO A 16 5.65 -10.31 38.73
N GLN A 17 4.81 -11.18 38.15
CA GLN A 17 5.13 -12.59 37.95
C GLN A 17 5.77 -12.86 36.58
N THR A 18 5.34 -12.15 35.53
CA THR A 18 5.82 -12.38 34.16
C THR A 18 6.77 -11.30 33.66
N GLY A 19 6.81 -10.14 34.33
CA GLY A 19 7.60 -8.99 33.91
C GLY A 19 7.01 -8.22 32.72
N ASP A 20 5.90 -8.70 32.14
CA ASP A 20 5.24 -8.08 31.00
C ASP A 20 4.50 -6.82 31.40
N TYR A 21 4.47 -5.84 30.49
CA TYR A 21 3.67 -4.63 30.65
C TYR A 21 2.31 -4.82 30.00
N SER A 22 1.26 -4.62 30.79
CA SER A 22 -0.13 -4.65 30.33
C SER A 22 -0.75 -3.27 30.50
N ALA A 23 -1.56 -2.86 29.52
CA ALA A 23 -2.34 -1.63 29.64
C ALA A 23 -3.62 -1.95 30.42
N LEU A 24 -3.79 -1.31 31.58
CA LEU A 24 -4.99 -1.40 32.39
C LEU A 24 -5.79 -0.12 32.27
N SER A 25 -7.11 -0.29 32.22
CA SER A 25 -8.10 0.78 32.17
C SER A 25 -8.68 0.97 33.56
N THR A 26 -8.42 2.13 34.17
CA THR A 26 -8.87 2.49 35.51
C THR A 26 -9.49 3.89 35.52
N ASP A 27 -10.03 4.28 36.67
CA ASP A 27 -10.55 5.62 36.91
C ASP A 27 -9.72 6.34 37.99
N HIS A 28 -10.18 7.53 38.39
CA HIS A 28 -9.52 8.39 39.37
C HIS A 28 -9.44 7.80 40.79
N THR A 29 -10.06 6.65 41.05
CA THR A 29 -10.07 6.02 42.38
C THR A 29 -8.89 5.05 42.59
N ASP A 30 -8.06 4.84 41.57
CA ASP A 30 -6.92 3.93 41.65
C ASP A 30 -5.84 4.43 42.64
N PRO A 31 -5.50 3.66 43.69
CA PRO A 31 -4.53 4.07 44.71
C PRO A 31 -3.09 4.20 44.20
N GLU A 32 -2.76 3.64 43.03
CA GLU A 32 -1.43 3.78 42.41
C GLU A 32 -1.25 5.13 41.67
N LEU A 33 -2.34 5.88 41.46
CA LEU A 33 -2.30 7.21 40.84
C LEU A 33 -1.88 8.27 41.87
N SER A 34 -0.57 8.49 42.00
CA SER A 34 -0.03 9.50 42.92
C SER A 34 -0.30 10.95 42.51
N ARG A 35 -0.40 11.24 41.20
CA ARG A 35 -0.64 12.59 40.67
C ARG A 35 -1.13 12.55 39.23
N ILE A 36 -2.28 13.16 38.96
CA ILE A 36 -2.75 13.41 37.59
C ILE A 36 -2.22 14.78 37.15
N LEU A 37 -1.22 14.80 36.27
CA LEU A 37 -0.74 16.02 35.65
C LEU A 37 -1.48 16.22 34.32
N VAL A 38 -2.57 16.99 34.35
CA VAL A 38 -3.25 17.38 33.11
C VAL A 38 -2.33 18.35 32.39
N THR A 39 -1.70 17.88 31.31
CA THR A 39 -0.98 18.77 30.41
C THR A 39 -1.92 19.13 29.27
N ASP A 40 -2.26 20.41 29.13
CA ASP A 40 -2.85 20.97 27.90
C ASP A 40 -1.79 20.99 26.80
N LYS A 41 -1.26 19.82 26.46
CA LYS A 41 -0.61 19.65 25.18
C LYS A 41 -1.74 19.47 24.18
N CYS A 42 -2.10 20.57 23.52
CA CYS A 42 -2.71 20.49 22.21
C CYS A 42 -1.79 19.58 21.39
N ILE A 43 -2.21 18.32 21.19
CA ILE A 43 -1.62 17.47 20.17
C ILE A 43 -1.96 18.19 18.89
N GLN A 44 -1.01 18.92 18.33
CA GLN A 44 -1.19 19.57 17.04
C GLN A 44 -1.72 18.51 16.06
N ASP A 45 -2.90 18.72 15.51
CA ASP A 45 -3.60 17.81 14.58
C ASP A 45 -2.72 17.34 13.40
N HIS A 46 -1.63 18.06 13.13
CA HIS A 46 -0.57 17.68 12.19
C HIS A 46 -0.01 16.27 12.41
N TYR A 47 -0.05 15.73 13.64
CA TYR A 47 0.37 14.37 13.94
C TYR A 47 -0.75 13.33 13.83
N MET A 48 -2.03 13.73 13.93
CA MET A 48 -3.15 12.81 13.76
C MET A 48 -3.25 12.30 12.33
N ASP A 49 -3.02 13.17 11.34
CA ASP A 49 -2.92 12.75 9.94
C ASP A 49 -1.78 11.76 9.72
N SER A 50 -0.64 11.99 10.37
CA SER A 50 0.52 11.09 10.31
C SER A 50 0.22 9.73 10.98
N TYR A 51 -0.45 9.73 12.13
CA TYR A 51 -0.88 8.52 12.83
C TYR A 51 -1.92 7.72 12.04
N ILE A 52 -2.92 8.40 11.46
CA ILE A 52 -3.92 7.79 10.58
C ILE A 52 -3.25 7.21 9.34
N ARG A 53 -2.28 7.92 8.75
CA ARG A 53 -1.49 7.44 7.61
C ARG A 53 -0.70 6.17 7.98
N VAL A 54 -0.08 6.11 9.15
CA VAL A 54 0.64 4.92 9.65
C VAL A 54 -0.32 3.75 9.92
N LEU A 55 -1.44 3.97 10.61
CA LEU A 55 -2.43 2.92 10.90
C LEU A 55 -3.07 2.36 9.61
N ARG A 56 -3.31 3.21 8.62
CA ARG A 56 -3.76 2.78 7.29
C ARG A 56 -2.69 1.99 6.54
N GLY A 57 -1.43 2.43 6.60
CA GLY A 57 -0.28 1.70 6.04
C GLY A 57 -0.07 0.31 6.67
N LEU A 58 -0.29 0.17 7.98
CA LEU A 58 -0.23 -1.11 8.68
C LEU A 58 -1.39 -2.04 8.30
N ASN A 59 -2.60 -1.51 8.09
CA ASN A 59 -3.72 -2.27 7.56
C ASN A 59 -3.52 -2.70 6.09
N LEU A 60 -2.81 -1.91 5.29
CA LEU A 60 -2.40 -2.25 3.93
C LEU A 60 -1.44 -3.44 3.88
N ARG A 61 -0.43 -3.50 4.75
CA ARG A 61 0.49 -4.65 4.83
C ARG A 61 -0.20 -5.97 5.17
N LYS A 62 -1.33 -5.92 5.90
CA LYS A 62 -2.17 -7.11 6.16
C LYS A 62 -2.99 -7.56 4.94
N ARG A 63 -3.24 -6.67 3.98
CA ARG A 63 -4.06 -6.91 2.77
C ARG A 63 -3.24 -7.19 1.51
N ILE A 64 -1.96 -6.84 1.50
CA ILE A 64 -1.04 -7.19 0.42
C ILE A 64 -0.27 -8.43 0.86
N VAL A 65 -0.82 -9.61 0.56
CA VAL A 65 -0.17 -10.89 0.86
C VAL A 65 0.76 -11.23 -0.31
N PRO A 66 2.09 -11.33 -0.10
CA PRO A 66 2.97 -11.83 -1.14
C PRO A 66 2.61 -13.30 -1.45
N PRO A 67 2.67 -13.73 -2.72
CA PRO A 67 2.26 -15.09 -3.12
C PRO A 67 2.95 -16.21 -2.33
N SER A 68 4.18 -15.98 -1.86
CA SER A 68 4.93 -16.94 -1.05
C SER A 68 4.35 -17.21 0.34
N ALA A 69 3.48 -16.33 0.86
CA ALA A 69 2.75 -16.56 2.10
C ALA A 69 1.43 -17.33 1.88
N SER A 70 0.97 -17.49 0.63
CA SER A 70 -0.25 -18.23 0.29
C SER A 70 -0.04 -19.75 0.25
N ALA A 71 1.21 -20.24 0.20
CA ALA A 71 1.50 -21.68 0.15
C ALA A 71 1.15 -22.42 1.45
N TYR A 72 0.92 -21.70 2.55
CA TYR A 72 0.47 -22.27 3.83
C TYR A 72 -1.06 -22.17 4.03
N LEU A 73 -1.79 -21.54 3.12
CA LEU A 73 -3.26 -21.49 3.12
C LEU A 73 -3.78 -22.35 1.98
N GLY A 74 -3.59 -23.67 2.13
CA GLY A 74 -4.24 -24.65 1.29
C GLY A 74 -5.75 -24.56 1.49
N SER A 75 -6.49 -24.08 0.48
CA SER A 75 -7.75 -24.68 0.10
C SER A 75 -8.22 -24.16 -1.26
N SER A 76 -8.38 -25.11 -2.16
CA SER A 76 -9.22 -25.05 -3.32
C SER A 76 -10.67 -24.74 -2.91
N SER A 77 -11.19 -23.57 -3.27
CA SER A 77 -12.63 -23.34 -3.40
C SER A 77 -12.91 -22.16 -4.35
N PRO A 78 -13.86 -22.28 -5.30
CA PRO A 78 -14.33 -21.17 -6.12
C PRO A 78 -15.50 -20.48 -5.42
N ALA A 79 -15.31 -19.26 -4.89
CA ALA A 79 -16.43 -18.46 -4.43
C ALA A 79 -16.12 -16.96 -4.42
N VAL A 80 -17.01 -16.24 -5.05
CA VAL A 80 -17.01 -14.81 -5.33
C VAL A 80 -17.46 -14.02 -4.08
N THR A 81 -17.10 -12.73 -4.06
CA THR A 81 -17.75 -11.63 -3.32
C THR A 81 -17.75 -11.66 -1.79
N HIS A 82 -16.80 -10.95 -1.19
CA HIS A 82 -17.10 -9.81 -0.31
C HIS A 82 -15.86 -8.90 -0.21
N HIS A 83 -16.09 -7.61 -0.43
CA HIS A 83 -15.13 -6.51 -0.58
C HIS A 83 -14.25 -6.21 0.65
N HIS A 84 -13.38 -7.14 1.02
CA HIS A 84 -12.16 -6.83 1.77
C HIS A 84 -10.98 -7.20 0.87
N HIS A 85 -10.65 -6.25 -0.01
CA HIS A 85 -9.63 -6.34 -1.06
C HIS A 85 -8.25 -6.76 -0.51
N THR A 86 -8.02 -8.06 -0.36
CA THR A 86 -6.68 -8.63 -0.32
C THR A 86 -6.24 -8.78 -1.77
N ARG A 87 -5.65 -7.73 -2.34
CA ARG A 87 -5.21 -7.73 -3.74
C ARG A 87 -3.86 -8.40 -3.84
N MET A 88 -3.79 -9.48 -4.62
CA MET A 88 -2.52 -10.14 -4.93
C MET A 88 -1.88 -9.43 -6.11
N LEU A 89 -0.68 -8.90 -5.90
CA LEU A 89 0.15 -8.39 -6.98
C LEU A 89 0.57 -9.57 -7.86
N CYS A 90 0.32 -9.49 -9.16
CA CYS A 90 0.78 -10.51 -10.07
C CYS A 90 2.30 -10.59 -10.04
N GLN A 91 2.84 -11.82 -10.01
CA GLN A 91 4.28 -12.02 -10.12
C GLN A 91 4.77 -11.54 -11.48
N ALA A 92 5.85 -10.75 -11.47
CA ALA A 92 6.48 -10.20 -12.68
C ALA A 92 6.95 -11.28 -13.66
N VAL A 93 7.28 -12.45 -13.12
CA VAL A 93 7.78 -13.62 -13.85
C VAL A 93 6.73 -14.73 -13.76
N ASP A 94 6.54 -15.48 -14.83
CA ASP A 94 5.68 -16.68 -14.85
C ASP A 94 6.39 -17.93 -14.29
N HIS A 95 5.69 -19.06 -14.31
CA HIS A 95 6.23 -20.32 -13.81
C HIS A 95 7.41 -20.87 -14.64
N ASP A 96 7.53 -20.42 -15.89
CA ASP A 96 8.57 -20.84 -16.82
C ASP A 96 9.80 -19.91 -16.76
N GLY A 97 9.78 -18.89 -15.90
CA GLY A 97 10.89 -17.95 -15.74
C GLY A 97 10.84 -16.77 -16.72
N ASN A 98 9.76 -16.59 -17.49
CA ASN A 98 9.63 -15.50 -18.44
C ASN A 98 8.94 -14.28 -17.81
N PHE A 99 9.40 -13.08 -18.17
CA PHE A 99 8.72 -11.86 -17.77
C PHE A 99 7.36 -11.74 -18.46
N ARG A 100 6.33 -11.44 -17.66
CA ARG A 100 4.98 -11.24 -18.18
C ARG A 100 4.90 -9.93 -18.97
N PRO A 101 4.16 -9.89 -20.09
CA PRO A 101 3.89 -8.67 -20.81
C PRO A 101 2.93 -7.76 -20.04
N CYS A 102 2.76 -6.53 -20.51
CA CYS A 102 1.76 -5.62 -20.01
C CYS A 102 0.35 -6.20 -20.19
N SER A 103 -0.43 -6.33 -19.11
CA SER A 103 -1.79 -6.87 -19.13
C SER A 103 -2.85 -5.99 -19.81
N VAL A 104 -2.45 -4.82 -20.34
CA VAL A 104 -3.34 -3.87 -21.02
C VAL A 104 -3.14 -3.88 -22.53
N CYS A 105 -1.89 -3.89 -22.98
CA CYS A 105 -1.51 -3.80 -24.40
C CYS A 105 -0.70 -5.00 -24.92
N ASP A 106 -0.44 -5.99 -24.07
CA ASP A 106 0.29 -7.24 -24.37
C ASP A 106 1.73 -7.06 -24.89
N ARG A 107 2.29 -5.84 -24.83
CA ARG A 107 3.69 -5.54 -25.17
C ARG A 107 4.63 -5.81 -24.00
N ASP A 108 5.91 -6.05 -24.30
CA ASP A 108 6.97 -6.13 -23.29
C ASP A 108 6.97 -4.83 -22.46
N VAL A 109 7.11 -4.94 -21.14
CA VAL A 109 7.15 -3.77 -20.24
C VAL A 109 8.33 -2.85 -20.54
N CYS A 110 9.39 -3.39 -21.14
CA CYS A 110 10.55 -2.67 -21.63
C CYS A 110 10.42 -2.13 -23.06
N ASP A 111 9.27 -2.25 -23.72
CA ASP A 111 9.18 -1.96 -25.17
C ASP A 111 9.58 -0.53 -25.54
N VAL A 112 9.32 0.43 -24.64
CA VAL A 112 9.71 1.85 -24.82
C VAL A 112 11.16 2.15 -24.43
N PHE A 113 11.93 1.14 -23.99
CA PHE A 113 13.32 1.30 -23.57
C PHE A 113 14.27 0.57 -24.52
N ILE A 114 15.47 1.14 -24.70
CA ILE A 114 16.51 0.57 -25.58
C ILE A 114 17.04 -0.75 -25.00
N LEU A 115 17.20 -0.83 -23.68
CA LEU A 115 17.74 -2.00 -22.99
C LEU A 115 16.61 -2.94 -22.55
N LYS A 116 16.65 -4.17 -23.04
CA LYS A 116 15.68 -5.24 -22.75
C LYS A 116 16.31 -6.37 -21.91
N SER A 117 17.17 -6.02 -20.94
CA SER A 117 17.74 -6.98 -19.99
C SER A 117 16.73 -7.33 -18.89
N ASP A 118 16.93 -8.44 -18.18
CA ASP A 118 16.04 -8.81 -17.05
C ASP A 118 16.08 -7.79 -15.91
N ALA A 119 17.23 -7.15 -15.69
CA ALA A 119 17.35 -6.04 -14.75
C ALA A 119 16.51 -4.84 -15.20
N SER A 120 16.51 -4.55 -16.51
CA SER A 120 15.66 -3.51 -17.11
C SER A 120 14.18 -3.87 -17.01
N ARG A 121 13.80 -5.14 -17.20
CA ARG A 121 12.41 -5.60 -17.06
C ARG A 121 11.94 -5.53 -15.63
N ALA A 122 12.77 -5.93 -14.66
CA ALA A 122 12.46 -5.82 -13.25
C ALA A 122 12.21 -4.36 -12.84
N SER A 123 13.00 -3.41 -13.35
CA SER A 123 12.83 -1.98 -13.04
C SER A 123 11.68 -1.32 -13.82
N ALA A 124 11.40 -1.77 -15.05
CA ALA A 124 10.31 -1.25 -15.87
C ALA A 124 8.95 -1.89 -15.56
N THR A 125 8.92 -3.01 -14.83
CA THR A 125 7.68 -3.67 -14.42
C THR A 125 6.93 -2.77 -13.44
N VAL A 126 5.70 -2.44 -13.80
CA VAL A 126 4.82 -1.60 -13.00
C VAL A 126 3.58 -2.38 -12.62
N HIS A 127 3.11 -2.20 -11.39
CA HIS A 127 1.82 -2.74 -10.95
C HIS A 127 0.78 -1.65 -10.82
N CYS A 128 -0.41 -1.91 -11.36
CA CYS A 128 -1.59 -1.12 -11.05
C CYS A 128 -1.94 -1.31 -9.57
N GLN A 129 -1.93 -0.25 -8.78
CA GLN A 129 -2.29 -0.32 -7.35
C GLN A 129 -3.79 -0.59 -7.14
N GLN A 130 -4.60 -0.36 -8.18
CA GLN A 130 -5.99 -0.81 -8.20
C GLN A 130 -6.05 -2.31 -8.54
N CYS A 131 -6.00 -2.77 -9.77
CA CYS A 131 -6.23 -4.19 -10.07
C CYS A 131 -5.09 -5.19 -9.76
N GLY A 132 -3.88 -4.73 -9.38
CA GLY A 132 -2.72 -5.59 -9.11
C GLY A 132 -2.03 -6.18 -10.35
N LEU A 133 -2.53 -5.89 -11.55
CA LEU A 133 -1.98 -6.37 -12.82
C LEU A 133 -0.68 -5.65 -13.22
N ILE A 134 0.13 -6.34 -14.00
CA ILE A 134 1.39 -5.82 -14.56
C ILE A 134 1.06 -4.91 -15.74
N CYS A 135 1.66 -3.73 -15.76
CA CYS A 135 1.49 -2.72 -16.78
C CYS A 135 2.86 -2.25 -17.27
N CYS A 136 2.94 -1.81 -18.53
CA CYS A 136 4.04 -0.96 -18.96
C CYS A 136 3.80 0.48 -18.51
N VAL A 137 4.84 1.31 -18.56
CA VAL A 137 4.78 2.71 -18.15
C VAL A 137 3.77 3.54 -18.96
N GLU A 138 3.49 3.17 -20.21
CA GLU A 138 2.47 3.86 -21.03
C GLU A 138 1.04 3.51 -20.61
N CYS A 139 0.81 2.28 -20.17
CA CYS A 139 -0.53 1.80 -19.79
C CYS A 139 -0.90 2.13 -18.34
N ALA A 140 0.07 2.57 -17.54
CA ALA A 140 -0.14 3.07 -16.18
C ALA A 140 0.76 4.30 -15.91
N PRO A 141 0.57 5.41 -16.64
CA PRO A 141 1.52 6.52 -16.62
C PRO A 141 1.38 7.35 -15.34
N ALA A 142 2.51 7.80 -14.80
CA ALA A 142 2.57 8.63 -13.59
C ALA A 142 3.49 9.84 -13.79
N ALA A 143 3.31 10.56 -14.90
CA ALA A 143 4.18 11.66 -15.32
C ALA A 143 5.63 11.26 -15.66
N ASP A 144 5.83 9.99 -16.00
CA ASP A 144 7.14 9.42 -16.35
C ASP A 144 7.73 10.08 -17.60
N SER A 145 9.06 10.15 -17.66
CA SER A 145 9.79 10.54 -18.86
C SER A 145 10.26 9.29 -19.60
N VAL A 146 9.85 9.15 -20.85
CA VAL A 146 10.21 8.01 -21.73
C VAL A 146 10.93 8.50 -22.97
N PRO A 147 11.75 7.68 -23.63
CA PRO A 147 12.36 8.03 -24.90
C PRO A 147 11.33 8.48 -25.94
N ASP A 148 11.67 9.53 -26.68
CA ASP A 148 10.86 10.06 -27.79
C ASP A 148 11.48 9.62 -29.12
N PHE A 149 10.97 8.51 -29.67
CA PHE A 149 11.52 7.89 -30.89
C PHE A 149 11.24 8.68 -32.17
N GLU A 150 10.36 9.70 -32.11
CA GLU A 150 10.06 10.57 -33.25
C GLU A 150 11.01 11.79 -33.32
N LYS A 151 11.84 12.01 -32.29
CA LYS A 151 12.80 13.11 -32.19
C LYS A 151 14.25 12.63 -32.25
N GLU A 152 15.18 13.58 -32.14
CA GLU A 152 16.61 13.31 -32.08
C GLU A 152 17.00 12.30 -30.99
N LEU A 153 18.12 11.62 -31.20
CA LEU A 153 18.64 10.62 -30.28
C LEU A 153 18.85 11.22 -28.88
N GLY A 154 18.18 10.67 -27.87
CA GLY A 154 18.24 11.16 -26.48
C GLY A 154 17.13 12.13 -26.08
N ALA A 155 16.24 12.50 -27.01
CA ALA A 155 15.02 13.21 -26.66
C ALA A 155 14.11 12.34 -25.77
N THR A 156 13.44 12.98 -24.83
CA THR A 156 12.44 12.33 -23.97
C THR A 156 11.11 13.05 -24.09
N ARG A 157 10.01 12.30 -24.00
CA ARG A 157 8.66 12.82 -23.87
C ARG A 157 8.12 12.49 -22.50
N LYS A 158 7.35 13.42 -21.94
CA LYS A 158 6.69 13.24 -20.66
C LYS A 158 5.31 12.64 -20.89
N LEU A 159 5.01 11.54 -20.22
CA LEU A 159 3.67 10.96 -20.20
C LEU A 159 2.75 11.78 -19.31
N SER A 160 1.44 11.64 -19.51
CA SER A 160 0.43 12.22 -18.65
C SER A 160 0.45 11.58 -17.25
N ASP A 161 -0.03 12.28 -16.23
CA ASP A 161 -0.19 11.72 -14.88
C ASP A 161 -1.58 11.14 -14.72
N HIS A 162 -1.68 9.81 -14.62
CA HIS A 162 -2.95 9.10 -14.49
C HIS A 162 -3.10 8.48 -13.09
N ARG A 163 -2.27 8.89 -12.13
CA ARG A 163 -2.40 8.41 -10.76
C ARG A 163 -3.75 8.83 -10.17
N ALA A 164 -4.31 7.96 -9.34
CA ALA A 164 -5.57 8.19 -8.64
C ALA A 164 -5.41 7.96 -7.15
N VAL A 165 -6.16 8.71 -6.35
CA VAL A 165 -6.31 8.41 -4.93
C VAL A 165 -7.20 7.17 -4.82
N LEU A 166 -6.85 6.22 -3.95
CA LEU A 166 -7.61 4.98 -3.76
C LEU A 166 -8.09 4.87 -2.29
N PRO A 167 -9.13 5.63 -1.90
CA PRO A 167 -9.62 5.63 -0.52
C PRO A 167 -10.11 4.27 -0.06
N SER A 168 -10.68 3.47 -0.97
CA SER A 168 -11.10 2.09 -0.72
C SER A 168 -9.95 1.17 -0.31
N LEU A 169 -8.72 1.53 -0.70
CA LEU A 169 -7.48 0.86 -0.30
C LEU A 169 -6.79 1.55 0.89
N GLY A 170 -7.40 2.60 1.46
CA GLY A 170 -6.85 3.32 2.61
C GLY A 170 -5.70 4.26 2.24
N THR A 171 -5.46 4.53 0.97
CA THR A 171 -4.45 5.50 0.52
C THR A 171 -5.12 6.79 0.05
N LEU A 172 -4.68 7.90 0.66
CA LEU A 172 -5.06 9.26 0.25
C LEU A 172 -4.02 9.89 -0.69
N GLU A 173 -2.93 9.18 -0.97
CA GLU A 173 -1.88 9.61 -1.87
C GLU A 173 -2.15 9.11 -3.29
N LEU A 174 -1.73 9.88 -4.29
CA LEU A 174 -1.84 9.51 -5.70
C LEU A 174 -1.07 8.21 -5.98
N GLN A 175 -1.79 7.15 -6.28
CA GLN A 175 -1.25 5.84 -6.62
C GLN A 175 -1.29 5.60 -8.12
N ARG A 176 -0.31 4.86 -8.62
CA ARG A 176 -0.28 4.47 -10.01
C ARG A 176 -1.39 3.46 -10.31
N VAL A 177 -2.22 3.77 -11.30
CA VAL A 177 -3.31 2.92 -11.77
C VAL A 177 -3.19 2.74 -13.28
N CYS A 178 -3.66 1.60 -13.78
CA CYS A 178 -3.72 1.37 -15.22
C CYS A 178 -4.87 2.16 -15.83
N ILE A 179 -4.74 2.46 -17.13
CA ILE A 179 -5.74 3.22 -17.88
C ILE A 179 -7.13 2.57 -17.83
N ARG A 180 -7.22 1.23 -17.77
CA ARG A 180 -8.49 0.53 -17.58
C ARG A 180 -9.13 0.92 -16.25
N CYS A 181 -8.42 0.79 -15.14
CA CYS A 181 -8.93 1.16 -13.81
C CYS A 181 -9.22 2.65 -13.63
N GLN A 182 -8.59 3.51 -14.42
CA GLN A 182 -8.86 4.95 -14.38
C GLN A 182 -10.14 5.30 -15.14
N MET A 183 -10.42 4.62 -16.26
CA MET A 183 -11.61 4.86 -17.08
C MET A 183 -12.87 4.18 -16.52
N SER A 184 -12.72 3.10 -15.75
CA SER A 184 -13.84 2.43 -15.10
C SER A 184 -14.38 3.30 -13.95
N ALA A 185 -15.66 3.68 -14.03
CA ALA A 185 -16.40 4.23 -12.89
C ALA A 185 -16.60 3.18 -11.77
N ASP A 186 -16.48 1.90 -12.12
CA ASP A 186 -16.54 0.78 -11.19
C ASP A 186 -15.15 0.19 -10.93
N PRO A 187 -14.75 0.00 -9.66
CA PRO A 187 -13.47 -0.62 -9.33
C PRO A 187 -13.47 -2.09 -9.74
N CYS A 188 -12.56 -2.48 -10.63
CA CYS A 188 -12.24 -3.88 -10.92
C CYS A 188 -11.89 -4.68 -9.66
#